data_AF-A0A1I8ADE5-F1
#
_entry.id   AF-A0A1I8ADE5-F1
#
_cell.length_a   1.000
_cell.length_b   1.000
_cell.length_c   1.000
_cell.angle_alpha   90.00
_cell.angle_beta   90.00
_cell.angle_gamma   90.00
#
_symmetry.space_group_name_H-M   'P 1'
#
loop_
_entity.id
_entity.type
_entity.pdbx_description
1 polymer ?
#
loop_
_entity_poly.entity_id
_entity_poly.type
_entity_poly.pdbx_seq_one_letter_code
_entity_poly.pdbx_strand_id
1 'polypeptide(L)'
;MAVASAAPFVRQHAHGVTLARGGEGAAREFCELILQAQGNLDAANANYLVIAALFAAVGYWNISPETFLDEPAAQVDESAIDYYAINAHSVQFLPDGKLQYEMTADKVEHLKASEVTLLTTPDLNMYRGTAYPWHVQSTRGEVNPD
;
A
#
# COMPACT_ATOMS: atom_id res chain seq x y z
N MET A 1 55.77 4.77 6.29
CA MET A 1 54.54 4.78 5.48
C MET A 1 53.94 6.18 5.49
N ALA A 2 53.39 6.64 4.38
CA ALA A 2 52.67 7.92 4.28
C ALA A 2 51.32 7.72 3.55
N VAL A 3 50.35 8.60 3.80
CA VAL A 3 49.06 8.55 3.08
C VAL A 3 49.14 9.22 1.70
N ALA A 4 48.27 8.86 0.76
CA ALA A 4 48.29 9.42 -0.60
C ALA A 4 48.27 10.96 -0.64
N SER A 5 47.54 11.57 0.31
CA SER A 5 47.38 13.01 0.47
C SER A 5 48.46 13.68 1.32
N ALA A 6 49.48 12.95 1.77
CA ALA A 6 50.57 13.53 2.56
C ALA A 6 51.42 14.50 1.73
N ALA A 7 52.07 15.45 2.41
CA ALA A 7 52.92 16.44 1.77
C ALA A 7 54.01 15.75 0.89
N PRO A 8 54.35 16.29 -0.29
CA PRO A 8 55.30 15.67 -1.22
C PRO A 8 56.63 15.29 -0.59
N PHE A 9 57.18 16.15 0.27
CA PHE A 9 58.40 15.91 1.03
C PHE A 9 58.31 14.65 1.90
N VAL A 10 57.17 14.44 2.58
CA VAL A 10 56.95 13.28 3.46
C VAL A 10 56.82 11.99 2.66
N ARG A 11 56.16 12.03 1.50
CA ARG A 11 56.02 10.86 0.61
C ARG A 11 57.36 10.40 0.04
N GLN A 12 58.26 11.34 -0.30
CA GLN A 12 59.60 11.04 -0.81
C GLN A 12 60.48 10.29 0.20
N HIS A 13 60.23 10.45 1.51
CA HIS A 13 61.00 9.82 2.58
C HIS A 13 60.27 8.64 3.24
N ALA A 14 59.09 8.27 2.73
CA ALA A 14 58.32 7.16 3.28
C ALA A 14 58.67 5.84 2.56
N HIS A 15 58.89 4.78 3.34
CA HIS A 15 59.11 3.41 2.83
C HIS A 15 57.96 2.85 1.96
N GLY A 16 56.79 3.47 2.00
CA GLY A 16 55.64 3.13 1.18
C GLY A 16 54.57 4.20 1.35
N VAL A 17 53.74 4.35 0.32
CA VAL A 17 52.65 5.33 0.28
C VAL A 17 51.36 4.57 -0.02
N THR A 18 50.33 4.79 0.79
CA THR A 18 49.02 4.15 0.60
C THR A 18 48.34 4.71 -0.65
N LEU A 19 47.47 3.91 -1.27
CA LEU A 19 46.62 4.36 -2.37
C LEU A 19 45.48 5.24 -1.87
N ALA A 20 44.87 4.89 -0.74
CA ALA A 20 43.81 5.68 -0.14
C ALA A 20 44.34 6.99 0.47
N ARG A 21 43.53 8.05 0.41
CA ARG A 21 43.82 9.34 1.05
C ARG A 21 43.55 9.26 2.55
N GLY A 22 44.11 10.22 3.31
CA GLY A 22 43.76 10.36 4.73
C GLY A 22 42.26 10.59 4.90
N GLY A 23 41.61 9.79 5.75
CA GLY A 23 40.15 9.80 5.94
C GLY A 23 39.37 8.84 5.03
N GLU A 24 39.99 8.30 3.97
CA GLU A 24 39.36 7.38 3.01
C GLU A 24 39.81 5.92 3.21
N GLY A 25 40.34 5.59 4.40
CA GLY A 25 40.77 4.24 4.73
C GLY A 25 42.27 3.96 4.59
N ALA A 26 43.13 4.97 4.44
CA ALA A 26 44.59 4.79 4.40
C ALA A 26 45.17 4.01 5.60
N ALA A 27 44.62 4.21 6.80
CA ALA A 27 45.03 3.45 7.98
C ALA A 27 44.60 1.97 7.90
N ARG A 28 43.43 1.70 7.31
CA ARG A 28 42.93 0.34 7.07
C ARG A 28 43.82 -0.39 6.07
N GLU A 29 44.16 0.25 4.95
CA GLU A 29 45.08 -0.30 3.94
C GLU A 29 46.43 -0.69 4.57
N PHE A 30 46.98 0.16 5.44
CA PHE A 30 48.20 -0.16 6.18
C PHE A 30 48.04 -1.36 7.12
N CYS A 31 46.94 -1.44 7.87
CA CYS A 31 46.64 -2.59 8.72
C CYS A 31 46.46 -3.88 7.91
N GLU A 32 45.79 -3.83 6.76
CA GLU A 32 45.61 -4.96 5.85
C GLU A 32 46.96 -5.44 5.30
N LEU A 33 47.88 -4.54 4.92
CA LEU A 33 49.24 -4.90 4.50
C LEU A 33 50.03 -5.60 5.62
N ILE A 34 49.90 -5.14 6.87
CA ILE A 34 50.53 -5.82 8.02
C ILE A 34 49.93 -7.21 8.23
N LEU A 35 48.61 -7.33 8.21
CA LEU A 35 47.92 -8.61 8.39
C LEU A 35 48.22 -9.59 7.25
N GLN A 36 48.40 -9.09 6.02
CA GLN A 36 48.81 -9.87 4.87
C GLN A 36 50.24 -10.39 5.04
N ALA A 37 51.18 -9.54 5.48
CA ALA A 37 52.55 -9.94 5.76
C ALA A 37 52.65 -10.97 6.91
N GLN A 38 51.68 -10.96 7.84
CA GLN A 38 51.54 -11.94 8.92
C GLN A 38 50.77 -13.21 8.52
N GLY A 39 50.22 -13.27 7.30
CA GLY A 39 49.41 -14.40 6.82
C GLY A 39 48.05 -14.58 7.51
N ASN A 40 47.56 -13.55 8.22
CA ASN A 40 46.33 -13.61 9.03
C ASN A 40 45.14 -12.85 8.39
N LEU A 41 45.35 -12.23 7.23
CA LEU A 41 44.32 -11.44 6.56
C LEU A 41 43.13 -12.30 6.08
N ASP A 42 43.42 -13.48 5.55
CA ASP A 42 42.39 -14.39 5.03
C ASP A 42 41.47 -14.91 6.15
N ALA A 43 42.05 -15.23 7.32
CA ALA A 43 41.31 -15.64 8.49
C ALA A 43 40.40 -14.52 9.03
N ALA A 44 40.85 -13.26 8.98
CA ALA A 44 40.04 -12.11 9.37
C ALA A 44 38.85 -11.88 8.41
N ASN A 45 39.05 -12.08 7.11
CA ASN A 45 38.02 -11.89 6.09
C ASN A 45 36.98 -13.02 6.03
N ALA A 46 37.38 -14.26 6.36
CA ALA A 46 36.49 -15.42 6.34
C ALA A 46 35.24 -15.23 7.21
N ASN A 47 35.39 -14.61 8.39
CA ASN A 47 34.28 -14.35 9.30
C ASN A 47 33.24 -13.39 8.72
N TYR A 48 33.68 -12.35 8.00
CA TYR A 48 32.77 -11.39 7.39
C TYR A 48 31.91 -12.02 6.30
N LEU A 49 32.49 -12.88 5.46
CA LEU A 49 31.76 -13.56 4.39
C LEU A 49 30.72 -14.53 4.93
N VAL A 50 31.07 -15.29 5.98
CA VAL A 50 30.12 -16.22 6.63
C VAL A 50 28.96 -15.47 7.26
N ILE A 51 29.22 -14.36 7.97
CA ILE A 51 28.17 -13.55 8.60
C ILE A 51 27.25 -12.94 7.52
N ALA A 52 27.81 -12.39 6.44
CA ALA A 52 27.02 -11.84 5.34
C ALA A 52 26.14 -12.92 4.66
N ALA A 53 26.69 -14.12 4.45
CA ALA A 53 25.95 -15.24 3.89
C ALA A 53 24.81 -15.71 4.81
N LEU A 54 25.03 -15.72 6.13
CA LEU A 54 23.99 -16.05 7.12
C LEU A 54 22.85 -15.03 7.11
N PHE A 55 23.16 -13.73 7.08
CA PHE A 55 22.11 -12.71 6.98
C PHE A 55 21.31 -12.81 5.69
N ALA A 56 21.96 -13.09 4.56
CA ALA A 56 21.28 -13.31 3.29
C ALA A 56 20.36 -14.54 3.34
N ALA A 57 20.82 -15.66 3.92
CA ALA A 57 20.03 -16.88 4.06
C ALA A 57 18.82 -16.70 5.00
N VAL A 58 19.01 -16.02 6.14
CA VAL A 58 17.92 -15.72 7.09
C VAL A 58 16.90 -14.77 6.47
N GLY A 59 17.36 -13.72 5.79
CA GLY A 59 16.46 -12.79 5.10
C GLY A 59 15.65 -13.47 4.00
N TYR A 60 16.29 -14.36 3.22
CA TYR A 60 15.62 -15.15 2.19
C TYR A 60 14.59 -16.13 2.78
N TRP A 61 14.90 -16.80 3.89
CA TRP A 61 13.98 -17.72 4.55
C TRP A 61 12.79 -17.02 5.22
N ASN A 62 12.99 -15.81 5.73
CA ASN A 62 11.94 -15.06 6.43
C ASN A 62 10.95 -14.36 5.48
N ILE A 63 11.36 -14.14 4.22
CA ILE A 63 10.61 -13.41 3.21
C ILE A 63 10.42 -14.34 2.00
N SER A 64 9.48 -15.28 2.10
CA SER A 64 9.15 -16.14 0.97
C SER A 64 8.23 -15.43 -0.04
N PRO A 65 8.32 -15.73 -1.35
CA PRO A 65 7.44 -15.18 -2.38
C PRO A 65 5.95 -15.35 -2.06
N GLU A 66 5.56 -16.48 -1.43
CA GLU A 66 4.17 -16.75 -1.04
C GLU A 66 3.59 -15.68 -0.09
N THR A 67 4.39 -15.07 0.80
CA THR A 67 3.90 -14.02 1.70
C THR A 67 3.50 -12.74 0.95
N PHE A 68 4.01 -12.52 -0.26
CA PHE A 68 3.60 -11.42 -1.13
C PHE A 68 2.39 -11.74 -2.01
N LEU A 69 2.00 -13.02 -2.09
CA LEU A 69 0.85 -13.48 -2.86
C LEU A 69 -0.40 -13.65 -1.98
N ASP A 70 -0.21 -13.88 -0.68
CA ASP A 70 -1.27 -13.84 0.32
C ASP A 70 -1.56 -12.40 0.74
N GLU A 71 -2.19 -11.62 -0.14
CA GLU A 71 -2.92 -10.45 0.32
C GLU A 71 -4.19 -10.97 1.00
N PRO A 72 -4.34 -10.85 2.34
CA PRO A 72 -5.56 -11.26 2.99
C PRO A 72 -6.68 -10.43 2.37
N ALA A 73 -7.57 -11.08 1.61
CA ALA A 73 -8.74 -10.43 1.05
C ALA A 73 -9.45 -9.73 2.20
N ALA A 74 -9.50 -8.39 2.15
CA ALA A 74 -10.19 -7.61 3.15
C ALA A 74 -11.61 -8.18 3.25
N GLN A 75 -12.04 -8.58 4.45
CA GLN A 75 -13.41 -9.00 4.66
C GLN A 75 -14.31 -7.81 4.32
N VAL A 76 -15.03 -7.92 3.20
CA VAL A 76 -16.02 -6.94 2.79
C VAL A 76 -17.22 -7.15 3.71
N ASP A 77 -17.47 -6.19 4.59
CA ASP A 77 -18.73 -6.15 5.33
C ASP A 77 -19.86 -5.88 4.32
N GLU A 78 -20.61 -6.94 4.00
CA GLU A 78 -21.73 -6.86 3.04
C GLU A 78 -22.84 -5.91 3.49
N SER A 79 -22.91 -5.61 4.79
CA SER A 79 -23.89 -4.70 5.39
C SER A 79 -23.40 -3.27 5.54
N ALA A 80 -22.17 -2.96 5.11
CA ALA A 80 -21.61 -1.63 5.24
C ALA A 80 -22.45 -0.62 4.42
N ILE A 81 -23.05 0.33 5.13
CA ILE A 81 -23.80 1.44 4.54
C ILE A 81 -22.80 2.57 4.26
N ASP A 82 -22.72 3.01 3.00
CA ASP A 82 -21.91 4.16 2.61
C ASP A 82 -22.72 5.45 2.45
N TYR A 83 -24.03 5.32 2.22
CA TYR A 83 -24.97 6.43 2.11
C TYR A 83 -26.28 6.13 2.82
N TYR A 84 -26.82 7.12 3.52
CA TYR A 84 -28.18 7.08 4.06
C TYR A 84 -28.86 8.44 4.00
N ALA A 85 -30.19 8.41 3.89
CA ALA A 85 -31.07 9.57 4.01
C ALA A 85 -32.28 9.24 4.88
N ILE A 86 -32.80 10.23 5.60
CA ILE A 86 -34.03 10.15 6.41
C ILE A 86 -35.04 11.14 5.88
N ASN A 87 -36.34 10.81 5.97
CA ASN A 87 -37.43 11.59 5.37
C ASN A 87 -37.15 11.91 3.89
N ALA A 88 -36.74 10.89 3.15
CA ALA A 88 -36.32 11.05 1.77
C ALA A 88 -37.54 11.31 0.87
N HIS A 89 -37.39 12.26 -0.05
CA HIS A 89 -38.35 12.55 -1.11
C HIS A 89 -37.59 12.58 -2.43
N SER A 90 -37.91 11.65 -3.33
CA SER A 90 -37.28 11.54 -4.65
C SER A 90 -38.31 11.70 -5.76
N VAL A 91 -37.88 12.36 -6.83
CA VAL A 91 -38.70 12.65 -8.00
C VAL A 91 -37.88 12.34 -9.23
N GLN A 92 -38.44 11.51 -10.12
CA GLN A 92 -37.81 11.21 -11.40
C GLN A 92 -38.67 11.71 -12.56
N PHE A 93 -38.01 12.29 -13.55
CA PHE A 93 -38.62 12.80 -14.78
C PHE A 93 -38.21 11.96 -15.98
N LEU A 94 -39.12 11.82 -16.94
CA LEU A 94 -38.84 11.30 -18.27
C LEU A 94 -37.99 12.31 -19.07
N PRO A 95 -37.32 11.88 -20.16
CA PRO A 95 -36.57 12.78 -21.04
C PRO A 95 -37.40 13.92 -21.66
N ASP A 96 -38.72 13.75 -21.75
CA ASP A 96 -39.65 14.77 -22.24
C ASP A 96 -40.08 15.78 -21.15
N GLY A 97 -39.53 15.67 -19.94
CA GLY A 97 -39.80 16.53 -18.80
C GLY A 97 -41.06 16.17 -18.00
N LYS A 98 -41.80 15.13 -18.40
CA LYS A 98 -42.96 14.67 -17.62
C LYS A 98 -42.52 13.91 -16.38
N LEU A 99 -43.30 14.01 -15.31
CA LEU A 99 -43.09 13.23 -14.09
C LEU A 99 -43.22 11.73 -14.42
N GLN A 100 -42.19 10.96 -14.06
CA GLN A 100 -42.17 9.50 -14.19
C GLN A 100 -42.64 8.85 -12.89
N TYR A 101 -42.05 9.26 -11.77
CA TYR A 101 -42.52 8.87 -10.44
C TYR A 101 -42.11 9.88 -9.39
N GLU A 102 -42.82 9.83 -8.27
CA GLU A 102 -42.50 10.50 -7.03
C GLU A 102 -42.54 9.47 -5.89
N MET A 103 -41.54 9.49 -5.01
CA MET A 103 -41.43 8.55 -3.90
C MET A 103 -41.09 9.28 -2.61
N THR A 104 -41.72 8.89 -1.51
CA THR A 104 -41.32 9.26 -0.15
C THR A 104 -40.93 8.01 0.64
N ALA A 105 -40.00 8.14 1.59
CA ALA A 105 -39.60 7.06 2.49
C ALA A 105 -39.07 7.62 3.81
N ASP A 106 -39.31 6.94 4.93
CA ASP A 106 -38.77 7.37 6.22
C ASP A 106 -37.24 7.27 6.26
N LYS A 107 -36.69 6.27 5.55
CA LYS A 107 -35.26 6.02 5.46
C LYS A 107 -34.87 5.36 4.15
N VAL A 108 -33.73 5.78 3.59
CA VAL A 108 -33.07 5.20 2.43
C VAL A 108 -31.64 4.87 2.82
N GLU A 109 -31.18 3.66 2.53
CA GLU A 109 -29.81 3.21 2.82
C GLU A 109 -29.22 2.54 1.58
N HIS A 110 -27.99 2.86 1.24
CA HIS A 110 -27.26 2.21 0.15
C HIS A 110 -26.21 1.28 0.74
N LEU A 111 -26.23 0.01 0.32
CA LEU A 111 -25.28 -1.01 0.75
C LEU A 111 -24.08 -1.01 -0.20
N LYS A 112 -22.90 -0.73 0.34
CA LYS A 112 -21.66 -0.59 -0.43
C LYS A 112 -21.23 -1.86 -1.17
N ALA A 113 -21.50 -3.03 -0.61
CA ALA A 113 -21.03 -4.29 -1.18
C ALA A 113 -21.92 -4.79 -2.32
N SER A 114 -23.23 -4.66 -2.15
CA SER A 114 -24.22 -5.19 -3.10
C SER A 114 -24.80 -4.11 -4.04
N GLU A 115 -24.48 -2.83 -3.81
CA GLU A 115 -25.06 -1.67 -4.49
C GLU A 115 -26.60 -1.63 -4.42
N VAL A 116 -27.17 -2.29 -3.41
CA VAL A 116 -28.64 -2.36 -3.20
C VAL A 116 -29.06 -1.17 -2.34
N THR A 117 -30.15 -0.53 -2.75
CA THR A 117 -30.78 0.53 -1.96
C THR A 117 -31.99 -0.01 -1.19
N LEU A 118 -31.92 0.03 0.13
CA LEU A 118 -33.00 -0.35 1.03
C LEU A 118 -33.88 0.86 1.37
N LEU A 119 -35.19 0.65 1.36
CA LEU A 119 -36.21 1.66 1.64
C LEU A 119 -37.06 1.22 2.83
N THR A 120 -37.20 2.09 3.83
CA THR A 120 -38.14 1.92 4.94
C THR A 120 -39.42 2.68 4.64
N THR A 121 -40.57 2.01 4.76
CA THR A 121 -41.92 2.58 4.54
C THR A 121 -42.06 3.39 3.25
N PRO A 122 -41.63 2.87 2.08
CA PRO A 122 -41.75 3.62 0.83
C PRO A 122 -43.22 3.79 0.40
N ASP A 123 -43.54 5.01 -0.03
CA ASP A 123 -44.78 5.38 -0.71
C ASP A 123 -44.43 5.96 -2.09
N LEU A 124 -44.84 5.27 -3.15
CA LEU A 124 -44.50 5.55 -4.54
C LEU A 124 -45.75 5.85 -5.38
N ASN A 125 -45.73 6.99 -6.05
CA ASN A 125 -46.68 7.35 -7.11
C ASN A 125 -46.00 7.22 -8.47
N MET A 126 -46.41 6.23 -9.27
CA MET A 126 -45.83 5.97 -10.59
C MET A 126 -46.73 6.47 -11.72
N TYR A 127 -46.23 7.44 -12.48
CA TYR A 127 -46.90 8.11 -13.58
C TYR A 127 -46.41 7.53 -14.92
N ARG A 128 -47.14 6.56 -15.46
CA ARG A 128 -46.82 5.93 -16.76
C ARG A 128 -47.26 6.78 -17.95
N GLY A 129 -46.89 8.07 -17.95
CA GLY A 129 -47.31 9.04 -18.97
C GLY A 129 -48.79 9.45 -18.92
N THR A 130 -49.49 9.16 -17.82
CA THR A 130 -50.89 9.54 -17.60
C THR A 130 -51.04 10.41 -16.35
N ALA A 131 -52.16 11.12 -16.22
CA ALA A 131 -52.45 11.98 -15.07
C ALA A 131 -52.76 11.20 -13.77
N TYR A 132 -53.12 9.92 -13.87
CA TYR A 132 -53.51 9.09 -12.73
C TYR A 132 -52.40 8.10 -12.39
N PRO A 133 -51.68 8.29 -11.28
CA PRO A 133 -50.58 7.42 -10.92
C PRO A 133 -51.07 6.07 -10.40
N TRP A 134 -50.18 5.09 -10.48
CA TRP A 134 -50.30 3.87 -9.71
C TRP A 134 -49.68 4.15 -8.35
N HIS A 135 -50.48 4.05 -7.30
CA HIS A 135 -50.05 4.25 -5.92
C HIS A 135 -49.61 2.91 -5.34
N VAL A 136 -48.36 2.83 -4.89
CA VAL A 136 -47.74 1.62 -4.36
C VAL A 136 -47.13 1.94 -3.02
N GLN A 137 -47.53 1.21 -1.99
CA GLN A 137 -47.03 1.36 -0.63
C GLN A 137 -46.46 0.04 -0.13
N SER A 138 -45.42 0.13 0.70
CA SER A 138 -44.86 -1.03 1.39
C SER A 138 -44.30 -0.62 2.76
N THR A 139 -44.06 -1.61 3.62
CA THR A 139 -43.29 -1.41 4.86
C THR A 139 -41.78 -1.47 4.60
N ARG A 140 -41.36 -2.16 3.53
CA ARG A 140 -39.95 -2.29 3.09
C ARG A 140 -39.87 -2.36 1.57
N GLY A 141 -38.89 -1.71 0.98
CA GLY A 141 -38.56 -1.79 -0.44
C GLY A 141 -37.08 -2.02 -0.65
N GLU A 142 -36.73 -2.62 -1.78
CA GLU A 142 -35.35 -2.85 -2.21
C GLU A 142 -35.25 -2.45 -3.68
N VAL A 143 -34.20 -1.71 -4.03
CA VAL A 143 -33.90 -1.28 -5.40
C VAL A 143 -32.53 -1.82 -5.76
N ASN A 144 -32.52 -2.69 -6.78
CA ASN A 144 -31.30 -3.27 -7.34
C ASN A 144 -30.61 -2.29 -8.29
N PRO A 145 -29.30 -2.44 -8.54
CA PRO A 145 -28.55 -1.60 -9.47
C PRO A 145 -28.87 -1.83 -10.96
N ASP A 146 -29.59 -2.91 -11.30
CA ASP A 146 -29.89 -3.36 -12.68
C ASP A 146 -31.13 -2.71 -13.33
#